data_AF-A0A0Q9MX27-F1
#
_entry.id   AF-A0A0Q9MX27-F1
#
_cell.length_a   1.000
_cell.length_b   1.000
_cell.length_c   1.000
_cell.angle_alpha   90.00
_cell.angle_beta   90.00
_cell.angle_gamma   90.00
#
_symmetry.space_group_name_H-M   'P 1'
#
loop_
_entity.id
_entity.type
_entity.pdbx_description
1 polymer ?
#
loop_
_entity_poly.entity_id
_entity_poly.type
_entity_poly.pdbx_seq_one_letter_code
_entity_poly.pdbx_strand_id
1 'polypeptide(L)'
;MSRNVIQTTFDGFMKGAGFSKHSGSWYRDTDDVITVAELQKSQYGLQYYVNIALWLRPLGEAKTPKEQACHVRTRLSLLVGSADGQLEALAVKGPSDGSGGPWL
;
A
#
# COMPACT_ATOMS: atom_id res chain seq x y z
N MET A 1 17.40 7.59 11.12
CA MET A 1 17.20 6.80 9.87
C MET A 1 16.15 7.52 9.04
N SER A 2 16.46 7.98 7.83
CA SER A 2 15.44 8.56 6.95
C SER A 2 14.44 7.46 6.56
N ARG A 3 13.14 7.77 6.56
CA ARG A 3 12.13 6.82 6.06
C ARG A 3 12.37 6.59 4.58
N ASN A 4 12.30 5.32 4.15
CA ASN A 4 12.39 4.95 2.75
C ASN A 4 11.30 5.68 1.95
N VAL A 5 11.65 6.25 0.79
CA VAL A 5 10.73 6.98 -0.10
C VAL A 5 9.46 6.18 -0.40
N ILE A 6 9.55 4.86 -0.57
CA ILE A 6 8.40 3.97 -0.82
C ILE A 6 7.43 4.01 0.37
N GLN A 7 7.96 3.93 1.60
CA GLN A 7 7.13 3.99 2.80
C GLN A 7 6.50 5.37 2.97
N THR A 8 7.25 6.45 2.71
CA THR A 8 6.72 7.82 2.80
C THR A 8 5.63 8.07 1.76
N THR A 9 5.81 7.61 0.52
CA THR A 9 4.81 7.73 -0.55
C THR A 9 3.56 6.92 -0.22
N PHE A 10 3.72 5.66 0.21
CA PHE A 10 2.59 4.83 0.64
C PHE A 10 1.84 5.46 1.81
N ASP A 11 2.56 5.93 2.83
CA ASP A 11 1.96 6.59 3.99
C ASP A 11 1.16 7.84 3.60
N GLY A 12 1.70 8.66 2.69
CA GLY A 12 1.02 9.84 2.16
C GLY A 12 -0.26 9.48 1.42
N PHE A 13 -0.21 8.47 0.55
CA PHE A 13 -1.37 7.98 -0.19
C PHE A 13 -2.46 7.47 0.76
N MET A 14 -2.11 6.59 1.70
CA MET A 14 -3.09 5.99 2.62
C MET A 14 -3.76 7.06 3.50
N LYS A 15 -2.99 8.04 3.98
CA LYS A 15 -3.55 9.20 4.71
C LYS A 15 -4.53 9.99 3.85
N GLY A 16 -4.17 10.30 2.60
CA GLY A 16 -5.04 10.99 1.64
C GLY A 16 -6.32 10.19 1.31
N ALA A 17 -6.24 8.87 1.34
CA ALA A 17 -7.37 7.96 1.12
C ALA A 17 -8.28 7.74 2.35
N GLY A 18 -8.03 8.47 3.45
CA GLY A 18 -8.85 8.42 4.67
C GLY A 18 -8.53 7.25 5.61
N PHE A 19 -7.36 6.63 5.48
CA PHE A 19 -6.90 5.62 6.43
C PHE A 19 -6.19 6.26 7.62
N SER A 20 -6.22 5.56 8.75
CA SER A 20 -5.45 5.85 9.96
C SER A 20 -4.35 4.79 10.15
N LYS A 21 -3.20 5.17 10.70
CA LYS A 21 -2.06 4.25 10.86
C LYS A 21 -1.99 3.71 12.29
N HIS A 22 -1.88 2.39 12.44
CA HIS A 22 -1.66 1.72 13.72
C HIS A 22 -0.60 0.61 13.57
N SER A 23 0.47 0.68 14.37
CA SER A 23 1.55 -0.32 14.43
C SER A 23 2.13 -0.75 13.07
N GLY A 24 2.22 0.17 12.12
CA GLY A 24 2.80 -0.09 10.79
C GLY A 24 1.79 -0.45 9.70
N SER A 25 0.57 -0.85 10.07
CA SER A 25 -0.53 -1.09 9.14
C SER A 25 -1.49 0.11 9.09
N TRP A 26 -2.24 0.21 8.00
CA TRP A 26 -3.22 1.26 7.75
C TRP A 26 -4.62 0.69 7.82
N TYR A 27 -5.52 1.41 8.48
CA TYR A 27 -6.88 0.99 8.78
C TYR A 27 -7.88 2.01 8.27
N ARG A 28 -8.96 1.55 7.66
CA ARG A 28 -10.13 2.35 7.36
C ARG A 28 -11.37 1.59 7.79
N ASP A 29 -12.13 2.23 8.66
CA ASP A 29 -13.28 1.63 9.30
C ASP A 29 -14.57 2.15 8.66
N THR A 30 -15.52 1.25 8.51
CA THR A 30 -16.92 1.53 8.18
C THR A 30 -17.80 0.78 9.18
N ASP A 31 -19.11 0.89 9.06
CA ASP A 31 -20.03 0.19 9.95
C ASP A 31 -19.89 -1.33 9.87
N ASP A 32 -19.64 -1.86 8.66
CA ASP A 32 -19.61 -3.31 8.40
C ASP A 32 -18.20 -3.90 8.23
N VAL A 33 -17.22 -3.08 7.84
CA VAL A 33 -15.90 -3.57 7.43
C VAL A 33 -14.79 -2.71 8.02
N ILE A 34 -13.74 -3.37 8.53
CA ILE A 34 -12.43 -2.77 8.76
C ILE A 34 -11.51 -3.21 7.61
N THR A 35 -11.06 -2.24 6.82
CA THR A 35 -10.08 -2.47 5.76
C THR A 35 -8.69 -2.26 6.32
N VAL A 36 -7.82 -3.26 6.16
CA VAL A 36 -6.41 -3.22 6.55
C VAL A 36 -5.55 -3.21 5.30
N ALA A 37 -4.62 -2.26 5.22
CA ALA A 37 -3.62 -2.19 4.17
C ALA A 37 -2.21 -2.19 4.78
N GLU A 38 -1.32 -3.04 4.25
CA GLU A 38 0.03 -3.20 4.78
C GLU A 38 1.07 -3.19 3.66
N LEU A 39 2.11 -2.38 3.85
CA LEU A 39 3.29 -2.35 2.98
C LEU A 39 4.31 -3.35 3.52
N GLN A 40 4.48 -4.46 2.83
CA GLN A 40 5.37 -5.55 3.23
C GLN A 40 6.62 -5.55 2.33
N LYS A 41 7.81 -5.46 2.91
CA LYS A 41 9.06 -5.69 2.18
C LYS A 41 9.25 -7.19 1.95
N SER A 42 9.64 -7.58 0.73
CA SER A 42 10.03 -8.96 0.43
C SER A 42 11.23 -9.39 1.26
N GLN A 43 11.22 -10.63 1.74
CA GLN A 43 12.38 -11.25 2.40
C GLN A 43 13.41 -11.81 1.40
N TYR A 44 13.02 -11.96 0.13
CA TYR A 44 13.82 -12.59 -0.91
C TYR A 44 14.36 -11.61 -1.96
N GLY A 45 14.05 -10.31 -1.84
CA GLY A 45 14.45 -9.33 -2.83
C GLY A 45 14.12 -7.89 -2.42
N LEU A 46 14.31 -6.96 -3.36
CA LEU A 46 14.09 -5.52 -3.14
C LEU A 46 12.65 -5.07 -3.36
N GLN A 47 11.75 -6.00 -3.65
CA GLN A 47 10.35 -5.72 -3.95
C GLN A 47 9.54 -5.42 -2.68
N TYR A 48 8.48 -4.63 -2.86
CA TYR A 48 7.46 -4.38 -1.86
C TYR A 48 6.12 -4.93 -2.35
N TYR A 49 5.32 -5.42 -1.42
CA TYR A 49 3.95 -5.85 -1.64
C TYR A 49 3.00 -4.94 -0.87
N VAL A 50 1.84 -4.67 -1.48
CA VAL A 50 0.71 -4.08 -0.77
C VAL A 50 -0.29 -5.19 -0.51
N ASN A 51 -0.40 -5.59 0.75
CA ASN A 51 -1.44 -6.51 1.19
C ASN A 51 -2.69 -5.71 1.52
N ILE A 52 -3.85 -6.20 1.07
CA ILE A 52 -5.17 -5.64 1.37
C ILE A 52 -5.98 -6.75 2.03
N ALA A 53 -6.57 -6.43 3.17
CA ALA A 53 -7.36 -7.38 3.94
C ALA A 53 -8.63 -6.74 4.50
N LEU A 54 -9.69 -7.54 4.62
CA LEU A 54 -11.00 -7.10 5.08
C LEU A 54 -11.41 -7.93 6.30
N TRP A 55 -11.70 -7.22 7.39
CA TRP A 55 -12.38 -7.78 8.54
C TRP A 55 -13.85 -7.38 8.50
N LEU A 56 -14.71 -8.36 8.20
CA LEU A 56 -16.16 -8.22 8.30
C LEU A 56 -16.56 -8.18 9.77
N ARG A 57 -17.02 -7.02 10.26
CA ARG A 57 -17.34 -6.77 11.66
C ARG A 57 -18.47 -7.65 12.19
N PRO A 58 -19.51 -8.02 11.40
CA PRO A 58 -20.51 -8.99 11.86
C PRO A 58 -19.96 -10.39 12.16
N LEU A 59 -18.74 -10.72 11.71
CA LEU A 59 -18.12 -12.02 11.92
C LEU A 59 -17.12 -12.04 13.08
N GLY A 60 -16.89 -10.90 13.76
CA GLY A 60 -16.15 -10.89 15.03
C GLY A 60 -15.77 -9.51 15.56
N GLU A 61 -15.23 -9.52 16.78
CA GLU A 61 -15.10 -8.35 17.66
C GLU A 61 -13.78 -7.56 17.55
N ALA A 62 -12.87 -7.94 16.64
CA ALA A 62 -11.57 -7.28 16.54
C ALA A 62 -11.73 -5.82 16.04
N LYS A 63 -11.17 -4.86 16.78
CA LYS A 63 -11.18 -3.44 16.42
C LYS A 63 -9.97 -3.00 15.59
N THR A 64 -8.85 -3.70 15.76
CA THR A 64 -7.58 -3.48 15.03
C THR A 64 -7.00 -4.83 14.59
N PRO A 65 -7.71 -5.59 13.75
CA PRO A 65 -7.27 -6.91 13.33
C PRO A 65 -5.96 -6.81 12.55
N LYS A 66 -5.01 -7.71 12.84
CA LYS A 66 -3.83 -7.86 11.99
C LYS A 66 -4.26 -8.39 10.62
N GLU A 67 -3.51 -8.02 9.58
CA GLU A 67 -3.77 -8.45 8.19
C GLU A 67 -4.01 -9.97 8.11
N GLN A 68 -3.17 -10.78 8.75
CA GLN A 68 -3.27 -12.24 8.72
C GLN A 68 -4.49 -12.84 9.43
N ALA A 69 -5.16 -12.07 10.30
CA ALA A 69 -6.36 -12.50 11.01
C ALA A 69 -7.64 -12.14 10.26
N CYS A 70 -7.56 -11.34 9.20
CA CYS A 70 -8.74 -10.90 8.45
C CYS A 70 -9.38 -12.04 7.64
N HIS A 71 -10.69 -11.91 7.44
CA HIS A 71 -11.54 -12.89 6.76
C HIS A 71 -11.22 -13.01 5.26
N VAL A 72 -10.99 -11.87 4.61
CA VAL A 72 -10.57 -11.82 3.20
C VAL A 72 -9.21 -11.14 3.15
N ARG A 73 -8.29 -11.73 2.39
CA ARG A 73 -6.92 -11.24 2.24
C ARG A 73 -6.49 -11.40 0.80
N THR A 74 -5.79 -10.41 0.26
CA THR A 74 -5.21 -10.47 -1.08
C THR A 74 -4.01 -9.54 -1.19
N ARG A 75 -3.26 -9.69 -2.28
CA ARG A 75 -2.25 -8.71 -2.69
C ARG A 75 -2.85 -7.82 -3.76
N LEU A 76 -2.56 -6.53 -3.69
CA LEU A 76 -3.06 -5.56 -4.67
C LEU A 76 -2.73 -6.00 -6.10
N SER A 77 -1.54 -6.54 -6.33
CA SER A 77 -1.10 -7.04 -7.65
C SER A 77 -1.97 -8.15 -8.23
N LEU A 78 -2.68 -8.92 -7.40
CA LEU A 78 -3.62 -9.94 -7.85
C LEU A 78 -4.96 -9.35 -8.28
N LEU A 79 -5.33 -8.17 -7.76
CA LEU A 79 -6.57 -7.48 -8.09
C LEU A 79 -6.45 -6.62 -9.35
N VAL A 80 -5.30 -5.98 -9.53
CA VAL A 80 -5.07 -5.06 -10.66
C VAL A 80 -4.52 -5.76 -11.92
N GLY A 81 -4.38 -7.09 -11.89
CA GLY A 81 -3.67 -7.85 -12.93
C GLY A 81 -2.17 -7.48 -12.98
N SER A 82 -1.41 -8.06 -13.90
CA SER A 82 0.00 -7.68 -14.12
C SER A 82 0.07 -6.29 -14.76
N ALA A 83 -0.13 -5.26 -13.95
CA ALA A 83 0.07 -3.86 -14.27
C ALA A 83 1.56 -3.47 -14.21
N ASP A 84 2.48 -4.44 -14.33
CA ASP A 84 3.93 -4.19 -14.36
C ASP A 84 4.27 -3.14 -15.43
N GLY A 85 3.57 -3.14 -16.56
CA GLY A 85 3.71 -2.12 -17.60
C GLY A 85 3.15 -0.72 -17.27
N GLN A 86 2.26 -0.58 -16.28
CA GLN A 86 1.67 0.72 -15.92
C GLN A 86 2.45 1.42 -14.79
N LEU A 87 3.14 0.68 -13.92
CA LEU A 87 3.98 1.25 -12.87
C LEU A 87 5.28 1.85 -13.43
N GLU A 88 5.89 1.24 -14.46
CA GLU A 88 7.01 1.84 -15.19
C GLU A 88 6.64 3.20 -15.81
N ALA A 89 5.43 3.30 -16.40
CA ALA A 89 4.95 4.54 -17.01
C ALA A 89 4.76 5.69 -16.01
N LEU A 90 4.54 5.39 -14.73
CA LEU A 90 4.43 6.38 -13.65
C LEU A 90 5.79 6.75 -13.05
N ALA A 91 6.75 5.82 -13.01
CA ALA A 91 8.11 6.08 -12.55
C ALA A 91 8.91 7.00 -13.50
N VAL A 92 8.52 7.08 -14.77
CA VAL A 92 9.11 8.01 -15.76
C VAL A 92 8.60 9.46 -15.58
N LYS A 93 7.51 9.68 -14.83
CA LYS A 93 6.96 11.03 -14.54
C LYS A 93 7.41 11.57 -13.18
N GLY A 94 8.71 11.48 -12.88
CA GLY A 94 9.33 12.46 -11.98
C GLY A 94 9.19 13.87 -12.58
N PRO A 95 9.23 14.95 -11.78
CA PRO A 95 9.12 16.29 -12.32
C PRO A 95 10.22 16.48 -13.36
N SER A 96 9.85 16.84 -14.58
CA SER A 96 10.80 17.39 -15.55
C SER A 96 11.29 18.71 -14.96
N ASP A 97 12.38 18.68 -14.21
CA ASP A 97 13.18 19.87 -14.05
C ASP A 97 13.67 20.26 -15.45
N GLY A 98 13.25 21.45 -15.87
CA GLY A 98 13.42 21.95 -17.23
C GLY A 98 14.86 22.30 -17.58
N SER A 99 15.81 21.38 -17.39
CA SER A 99 17.16 21.48 -17.92
C SER A 99 17.45 20.28 -18.81
N GLY A 100 16.84 20.29 -19.99
CA GLY A 100 17.20 19.38 -21.08
C GLY A 100 18.60 19.70 -21.61
N GLY A 101 19.45 18.67 -21.68
CA GLY A 101 20.71 18.67 -22.41
C GLY A 101 21.26 17.24 -22.51
N PRO A 102 21.55 16.72 -23.72
CA PRO A 102 21.91 15.32 -23.91
C PRO A 102 23.42 15.14 -23.73
N TRP A 103 23.82 14.15 -22.93
CA TRP A 103 25.19 13.64 -22.96
C TRP A 103 25.16 12.23 -23.57
N LEU A 104 25.68 12.16 -24.79
CA LEU A 104 26.43 11.01 -25.29
C LEU A 104 27.68 10.79 -24.42
#